data_AF-A0A6L9QA45-F1
#
_entry.id   AF-A0A6L9QA45-F1
#
_cell.length_a   1.000
_cell.length_b   1.000
_cell.length_c   1.000
_cell.angle_alpha   90.00
_cell.angle_beta   90.00
_cell.angle_gamma   90.00
#
_symmetry.space_group_name_H-M   'P 1'
#
loop_
_entity.id
_entity.type
_entity.pdbx_description
1 polymer ?
#
loop_
_entity_poly.entity_id
_entity_poly.type
_entity_poly.pdbx_seq_one_letter_code
_entity_poly.pdbx_strand_id
1 'polypeptide(L)'
;MDELILERDRLFEAWNKAAEDFLSDLEDFVRLTQRREFIQAELHALGDVYGAIGAAGSSVEGDRRHAETTSALVTLRIRYAFELEIVEATALLRQLDALHPLAEQRQATLSELKRWLPAEYSEELETFQRAADLGIEFLQMQLADSHDRWRSSWHAAIESQRIAAGQLEQIAPGSAASWRFNTPPGWPQPQPGWTPTPDWLPDLSWDIPEKGWHFWTRD
;
A
#
# COMPACT_ATOMS: atom_id res chain seq x y z
N MET A 1 19.24 28.05 26.08
CA MET A 1 19.75 26.68 26.34
C MET A 1 18.62 25.79 26.80
N ASP A 2 17.97 26.12 27.92
CA ASP A 2 16.83 25.36 28.45
C ASP A 2 15.70 25.18 27.43
N GLU A 3 15.37 26.23 26.66
CA GLU A 3 14.39 26.14 25.56
C GLU A 3 14.78 25.13 24.47
N LEU A 4 16.07 25.05 24.09
CA LEU A 4 16.55 24.09 23.09
C LEU A 4 16.54 22.66 23.62
N ILE A 5 16.80 22.47 24.92
CA ILE A 5 16.72 21.17 25.59
C ILE A 5 15.26 20.71 25.63
N LEU A 6 14.33 21.60 26.01
CA LEU A 6 12.90 21.31 26.01
C LEU A 6 12.40 20.99 24.60
N GLU A 7 12.82 21.73 23.58
CA GLU A 7 12.42 21.46 22.20
C GLU A 7 12.98 20.14 21.68
N ARG A 8 14.24 19.80 22.02
CA ARG A 8 14.82 18.48 21.73
C ARG A 8 13.96 17.37 22.33
N ASP A 9 13.60 17.48 23.61
CA ASP A 9 12.84 16.45 24.31
C ASP A 9 11.43 16.30 23.71
N ARG A 10 10.78 17.42 23.37
CA ARG A 10 9.50 17.43 22.65
C ARG A 10 9.58 16.73 21.29
N LEU A 11 10.59 17.06 20.50
CA LEU A 11 10.81 16.44 19.18
C LEU A 11 11.14 14.96 19.30
N PHE A 12 11.90 14.56 20.32
CA PHE A 12 12.23 13.16 20.57
C PHE A 12 11.00 12.34 20.96
N GLU A 13 10.14 12.87 21.83
CA GLU A 13 8.87 12.23 22.19
C GLU A 13 7.92 12.14 20.99
N ALA A 14 7.78 13.21 20.21
CA ALA A 14 6.97 13.22 19.00
C ALA A 14 7.47 12.21 17.96
N TRP A 15 8.79 12.13 17.76
CA TRP A 15 9.41 11.15 16.87
C TRP A 15 9.16 9.71 17.33
N ASN A 16 9.39 9.40 18.61
CA ASN A 16 9.21 8.05 19.12
C ASN A 16 7.77 7.58 18.97
N LYS A 17 6.80 8.43 19.33
CA LYS A 17 5.39 8.12 19.14
C LYS A 17 5.04 7.85 17.69
N ALA A 18 5.46 8.75 16.79
CA ALA A 18 5.16 8.59 15.36
C ALA A 18 5.86 7.36 14.74
N ALA A 19 7.06 7.01 15.23
CA ALA A 19 7.76 5.81 14.81
C ALA A 19 7.09 4.53 15.34
N GLU A 20 6.59 4.53 16.57
CA GLU A 20 5.82 3.41 17.14
C GLU A 20 4.53 3.17 16.35
N ASP A 21 3.77 4.25 16.05
CA ASP A 21 2.57 4.19 15.23
C ASP A 21 2.88 3.61 13.83
N PHE A 22 3.93 4.11 13.17
CA PHE A 22 4.38 3.61 11.87
C PHE A 22 4.78 2.12 11.90
N LEU A 23 5.53 1.68 12.92
CA LEU A 23 5.95 0.29 13.03
C LEU A 23 4.77 -0.66 13.23
N SER A 24 3.77 -0.24 14.02
CA SER A 24 2.52 -1.00 14.19
C SER A 24 1.80 -1.18 12.86
N ASP A 25 1.63 -0.11 12.10
CA ASP A 25 0.93 -0.15 10.81
C ASP A 25 1.74 -0.94 9.75
N LEU A 26 3.08 -0.90 9.83
CA LEU A 26 3.96 -1.68 8.96
C LEU A 26 3.79 -3.19 9.21
N GLU A 27 3.60 -3.63 10.46
CA GLU A 27 3.33 -5.04 10.76
C GLU A 27 2.03 -5.52 10.12
N ASP A 28 0.97 -4.72 10.19
CA ASP A 28 -0.31 -5.06 9.58
C ASP A 28 -0.22 -5.07 8.05
N PHE A 29 0.53 -4.14 7.46
CA PHE A 29 0.84 -4.13 6.03
C PHE A 29 1.62 -5.38 5.58
N VAL A 30 2.61 -5.83 6.36
CA VAL A 30 3.36 -7.06 6.07
C VAL A 30 2.44 -8.29 6.08
N ARG A 31 1.52 -8.38 7.06
CA ARG A 31 0.54 -9.48 7.12
C ARG A 31 -0.38 -9.48 5.91
N LEU A 32 -0.82 -8.31 5.45
CA LEU A 32 -1.66 -8.20 4.24
C LEU A 32 -0.90 -8.64 2.98
N THR A 33 0.36 -8.22 2.85
CA THR A 33 1.24 -8.63 1.73
C THR A 33 1.38 -10.15 1.68
N GLN A 34 1.67 -10.79 2.82
CA GLN A 34 1.77 -12.25 2.93
C GLN A 34 0.45 -12.94 2.58
N ARG A 35 -0.68 -12.38 3.04
CA ARG A 35 -2.02 -12.91 2.71
C ARG A 35 -2.29 -12.85 1.21
N ARG A 36 -1.91 -11.76 0.55
CA ARG A 36 -2.04 -11.62 -0.91
C ARG A 36 -1.21 -12.67 -1.64
N GLU A 37 0.07 -12.82 -1.29
CA GLU A 37 0.97 -13.80 -1.89
C GLU A 37 0.42 -15.22 -1.77
N PHE A 38 -0.14 -15.56 -0.62
CA PHE A 38 -0.84 -16.83 -0.42
C PHE A 38 -2.00 -17.03 -1.40
N ILE A 39 -2.84 -16.00 -1.61
CA ILE A 39 -3.98 -16.10 -2.55
C ILE A 39 -3.48 -16.16 -4.01
N GLN A 40 -2.40 -15.47 -4.36
CA GLN A 40 -1.79 -15.58 -5.68
C GLN A 40 -1.25 -16.99 -5.94
N ALA A 41 -0.61 -17.62 -4.95
CA ALA A 41 -0.19 -19.01 -5.04
C ALA A 41 -1.39 -19.96 -5.20
N GLU A 42 -2.51 -19.70 -4.52
CA GLU A 42 -3.79 -20.43 -4.69
C GLU A 42 -4.30 -20.33 -6.14
N LEU A 43 -4.28 -19.13 -6.75
CA LEU A 43 -4.67 -18.95 -8.15
C LEU A 43 -3.76 -19.71 -9.12
N HIS A 44 -2.44 -19.70 -8.88
CA HIS A 44 -1.49 -20.40 -9.74
C HIS A 44 -1.72 -21.92 -9.69
N ALA A 45 -1.88 -22.48 -8.48
CA ALA A 45 -2.16 -23.90 -8.29
C ALA A 45 -3.48 -24.32 -8.96
N LEU A 46 -4.53 -23.48 -8.89
CA LEU A 46 -5.77 -23.71 -9.61
C LEU A 46 -5.54 -23.73 -11.13
N GLY A 47 -4.75 -22.79 -11.66
CA GLY A 47 -4.36 -22.76 -13.06
C GLY A 47 -3.69 -24.06 -13.53
N ASP A 48 -2.77 -24.60 -12.74
CA ASP A 48 -2.08 -25.87 -13.03
C ASP A 48 -3.04 -27.07 -13.04
N VAL A 49 -3.91 -27.15 -12.02
CA VAL A 49 -4.93 -28.21 -11.93
C VAL A 49 -5.85 -28.16 -13.15
N TYR A 50 -6.31 -26.96 -13.55
CA TYR A 50 -7.19 -26.81 -14.70
C TYR A 50 -6.49 -27.07 -16.03
N GLY A 51 -5.22 -26.67 -16.17
CA GLY A 51 -4.39 -27.03 -17.32
C GLY A 51 -4.27 -28.55 -17.46
N ALA A 52 -4.08 -29.26 -16.35
CA ALA A 52 -4.02 -30.72 -16.33
C ALA A 52 -5.36 -31.38 -16.69
N ILE A 53 -6.49 -30.86 -16.16
CA ILE A 53 -7.84 -31.37 -16.50
C ILE A 53 -8.14 -31.18 -18.00
N GLY A 54 -7.78 -30.02 -18.56
CA GLY A 54 -7.92 -29.74 -19.99
C GLY A 54 -7.07 -30.69 -20.84
N ALA A 55 -5.82 -30.95 -20.44
CA ALA A 55 -4.93 -31.89 -21.12
C ALA A 55 -5.41 -33.35 -21.03
N ALA A 56 -6.09 -33.73 -19.94
CA ALA A 56 -6.66 -35.06 -19.74
C ALA A 56 -7.92 -35.33 -20.58
N GLY A 57 -8.43 -34.34 -21.30
CA GLY A 57 -9.60 -34.51 -22.18
C GLY A 57 -10.92 -34.71 -21.44
N SER A 58 -11.04 -34.25 -20.19
CA SER A 58 -12.33 -34.20 -19.50
C SER A 58 -13.26 -33.27 -20.26
N SER A 59 -14.19 -33.84 -21.02
CA SER A 59 -15.14 -33.13 -21.88
C SER A 59 -16.42 -32.70 -21.15
N VAL A 60 -16.44 -32.77 -19.82
CA VAL A 60 -17.61 -32.39 -19.04
C VAL A 60 -17.65 -30.87 -18.96
N GLU A 61 -18.47 -30.26 -19.81
CA GLU A 61 -18.78 -28.81 -19.82
C GLU A 61 -19.05 -28.24 -18.41
N GLY A 62 -19.62 -29.06 -17.51
CA GLY A 62 -19.82 -28.71 -16.11
C GLY A 62 -18.53 -28.47 -15.33
N ASP A 63 -17.50 -29.29 -15.51
CA ASP A 63 -16.20 -29.15 -14.84
C ASP A 63 -15.49 -27.90 -15.32
N ARG A 64 -15.57 -27.62 -16.63
CA ARG A 64 -15.01 -26.40 -17.24
C ARG A 64 -15.66 -25.14 -16.68
N ARG A 65 -17.00 -25.09 -16.65
CA ARG A 65 -17.72 -23.92 -16.13
C ARG A 65 -17.46 -23.71 -14.63
N HIS A 66 -17.36 -24.80 -13.86
CA HIS A 66 -17.01 -24.74 -12.44
C HIS A 66 -15.58 -24.20 -12.24
N ALA A 67 -14.64 -24.62 -13.08
CA ALA A 67 -13.27 -24.13 -13.08
C ALA A 67 -13.18 -22.63 -13.39
N GLU A 68 -13.82 -22.20 -14.47
CA GLU A 68 -13.87 -20.78 -14.88
C GLU A 68 -14.48 -19.91 -13.78
N THR A 69 -15.58 -20.37 -13.17
CA THR A 69 -16.24 -19.68 -12.05
C THR A 69 -15.32 -19.58 -10.83
N THR A 70 -14.64 -20.67 -10.47
CA THR A 70 -13.71 -20.69 -9.33
C THR A 70 -12.53 -19.76 -9.59
N SER A 71 -11.96 -19.77 -10.79
CA SER A 71 -10.89 -18.85 -11.18
C SER A 71 -11.34 -17.39 -11.07
N ALA A 72 -12.52 -17.04 -11.58
CA ALA A 72 -13.07 -15.69 -11.46
C ALA A 72 -13.23 -15.25 -9.99
N LEU A 73 -13.72 -16.14 -9.12
CA LEU A 73 -13.86 -15.86 -7.68
C LEU A 73 -12.49 -15.64 -7.00
N VAL A 74 -11.46 -16.41 -7.35
CA VAL A 74 -10.12 -16.21 -6.81
C VAL A 74 -9.50 -14.91 -7.33
N THR A 75 -9.68 -14.57 -8.61
CA THR A 75 -9.23 -13.28 -9.17
C THR A 75 -9.88 -12.10 -8.42
N LEU A 76 -11.17 -12.18 -8.08
CA LEU A 76 -11.85 -11.15 -7.27
C LEU A 76 -11.30 -11.05 -5.84
N ARG A 77 -10.90 -12.18 -5.22
CA ARG A 77 -10.24 -12.19 -3.90
C ARG A 77 -8.85 -11.54 -3.97
N ILE A 78 -8.10 -11.76 -5.06
CA ILE A 78 -6.81 -11.11 -5.29
C ILE A 78 -6.99 -9.60 -5.47
N ARG A 79 -7.97 -9.19 -6.28
CA ARG A 79 -8.33 -7.78 -6.45
C ARG A 79 -8.61 -7.13 -5.10
N TYR A 80 -9.45 -7.76 -4.27
CA TYR A 80 -9.75 -7.25 -2.93
C TYR A 80 -8.52 -7.14 -2.03
N ALA A 81 -7.59 -8.10 -2.09
CA ALA A 81 -6.34 -8.02 -1.34
C ALA A 81 -5.50 -6.80 -1.77
N PHE A 82 -5.43 -6.49 -3.07
CA PHE A 82 -4.77 -5.27 -3.55
C PHE A 82 -5.50 -4.00 -3.12
N GLU A 83 -6.83 -3.98 -3.11
CA GLU A 83 -7.59 -2.82 -2.62
C GLU A 83 -7.24 -2.50 -1.17
N LEU A 84 -7.15 -3.53 -0.31
CA LEU A 84 -6.72 -3.35 1.08
C LEU A 84 -5.27 -2.86 1.18
N GLU A 85 -4.36 -3.45 0.42
CA GLU A 85 -2.96 -3.06 0.39
C GLU A 85 -2.77 -1.60 -0.05
N ILE A 86 -3.56 -1.13 -1.03
CA ILE A 86 -3.57 0.26 -1.48
C ILE A 86 -3.93 1.22 -0.34
N VAL A 87 -4.99 0.92 0.42
CA VAL A 87 -5.44 1.77 1.53
C VAL A 87 -4.35 1.89 2.59
N GLU A 88 -3.80 0.76 3.00
CA GLU A 88 -2.79 0.67 4.07
C GLU A 88 -1.45 1.26 3.61
N ALA A 89 -1.00 1.00 2.37
CA ALA A 89 0.19 1.61 1.80
C ALA A 89 0.07 3.14 1.68
N THR A 90 -1.12 3.65 1.35
CA THR A 90 -1.35 5.10 1.30
C THR A 90 -1.25 5.72 2.69
N ALA A 91 -1.76 5.03 3.72
CA ALA A 91 -1.64 5.47 5.12
C ALA A 91 -0.17 5.52 5.56
N LEU A 92 0.60 4.45 5.29
CA LEU A 92 2.03 4.39 5.59
C LEU A 92 2.83 5.48 4.88
N LEU A 93 2.54 5.74 3.60
CA LEU A 93 3.20 6.82 2.85
C LEU A 93 3.01 8.18 3.50
N ARG A 94 1.79 8.48 3.98
CA ARG A 94 1.52 9.74 4.68
C ARG A 94 2.23 9.85 6.01
N GLN A 95 2.34 8.75 6.74
CA GLN A 95 3.09 8.74 8.00
C GLN A 95 4.59 8.97 7.75
N LEU A 96 5.15 8.35 6.72
CA LEU A 96 6.54 8.59 6.30
C LEU A 96 6.76 10.05 5.88
N ASP A 97 5.85 10.62 5.11
CA ASP A 97 5.90 12.04 4.72
C ASP A 97 5.80 12.97 5.95
N ALA A 98 5.00 12.61 6.95
CA ALA A 98 4.87 13.38 8.19
C ALA A 98 6.09 13.24 9.12
N LEU A 99 6.81 12.12 9.07
CA LEU A 99 8.05 11.88 9.81
C LEU A 99 9.23 12.68 9.25
N HIS A 100 9.25 12.96 7.95
CA HIS A 100 10.33 13.68 7.29
C HIS A 100 10.63 15.06 7.91
N PRO A 101 9.65 15.99 8.05
CA PRO A 101 9.92 17.30 8.65
C PRO A 101 10.34 17.21 10.13
N LEU A 102 9.89 16.19 10.87
CA LEU A 102 10.33 15.99 12.26
C LEU A 102 11.80 15.59 12.32
N ALA A 103 12.26 14.74 11.39
CA ALA A 103 13.66 14.36 11.28
C ALA A 103 14.55 15.57 10.96
N GLU A 104 14.13 16.42 10.01
CA GLU A 104 14.83 17.65 9.65
C GLU A 104 14.91 18.64 10.83
N GLN A 105 13.80 18.86 11.54
CA GLN A 105 13.76 19.73 12.72
C GLN A 105 14.68 19.23 13.84
N ARG A 106 14.71 17.90 14.07
CA ARG A 106 15.61 17.28 15.03
C ARG A 106 17.08 17.47 14.63
N GLN A 107 17.41 17.29 13.34
CA GLN A 107 18.76 17.50 12.81
C GLN A 107 19.21 18.95 12.97
N ALA A 108 18.32 19.91 12.70
CA ALA A 108 18.57 21.34 12.88
C ALA A 108 18.82 21.67 14.37
N THR A 109 18.00 21.14 15.27
CA THR A 109 18.14 21.35 16.73
C THR A 109 19.46 20.80 17.25
N LEU A 110 19.87 19.60 16.82
CA LEU A 110 21.16 19.00 17.19
C LEU A 110 22.35 19.84 16.68
N SER A 111 22.24 20.35 15.45
CA SER A 111 23.24 21.24 14.87
C SER A 111 23.37 22.54 15.65
N GLU A 112 22.27 23.10 16.17
CA GLU A 112 22.29 24.27 17.04
C GLU A 112 22.89 23.96 18.41
N LEU A 113 22.47 22.86 19.07
CA LEU A 113 23.04 22.42 20.35
C LEU A 113 24.56 22.25 20.26
N LYS A 114 25.07 21.70 19.15
CA LYS A 114 26.52 21.57 18.91
C LYS A 114 27.26 22.91 18.86
N ARG A 115 26.60 24.01 18.48
CA ARG A 115 27.22 25.35 18.49
C ARG A 115 27.35 25.93 19.89
N TRP A 116 26.46 25.56 20.81
CA TRP A 116 26.35 26.19 22.13
C TRP A 116 26.93 25.35 23.26
N LEU A 117 26.98 24.03 23.11
CA LEU A 117 27.48 23.12 24.14
C LEU A 117 29.01 23.12 24.24
N PRO A 118 29.58 23.02 25.45
CA PRO A 118 31.00 22.83 25.64
C PRO A 118 31.54 21.56 24.96
N ALA A 119 32.84 21.56 24.67
CA ALA A 119 33.53 20.43 24.00
C ALA A 119 33.41 19.10 24.75
N GLU A 120 33.17 19.12 26.05
CA GLU A 120 32.98 17.91 26.86
C GLU A 120 31.75 17.08 26.46
N TYR A 121 30.77 17.66 25.76
CA TYR A 121 29.59 16.96 25.23
C TYR A 121 29.69 16.63 23.73
N SER A 122 30.86 16.81 23.12
CA SER A 122 31.02 16.68 21.66
C SER A 122 30.79 15.24 21.17
N GLU A 123 31.20 14.24 21.94
CA GLU A 123 31.06 12.83 21.59
C GLU A 123 29.58 12.39 21.63
N GLU A 124 28.84 12.78 22.67
CA GLU A 124 27.41 12.51 22.78
C GLU A 124 26.63 13.18 21.66
N LEU A 125 26.94 14.44 21.35
CA LEU A 125 26.31 15.16 20.24
C LEU A 125 26.60 14.54 18.88
N GLU A 126 27.82 14.06 18.65
CA GLU A 126 28.17 13.34 17.42
C GLU A 126 27.41 12.02 17.31
N THR A 127 27.22 11.32 18.42
CA THR A 127 26.40 10.10 18.48
C THR A 127 24.94 10.40 18.12
N PHE A 128 24.36 11.46 18.70
CA PHE A 128 23.00 11.87 18.38
C PHE A 128 22.84 12.33 16.94
N GLN A 129 23.83 13.07 16.41
CA GLN A 129 23.83 13.51 15.02
C GLN A 129 23.87 12.31 14.06
N ARG A 130 24.77 11.35 14.30
CA ARG A 130 24.85 10.12 13.50
C ARG A 130 23.53 9.34 13.54
N ALA A 131 22.89 9.25 14.70
CA ALA A 131 21.59 8.59 14.82
C ALA A 131 20.49 9.33 14.03
N ALA A 132 20.49 10.67 14.04
CA ALA A 132 19.56 11.46 13.25
C ALA A 132 19.79 11.29 11.74
N ASP A 133 21.04 11.30 11.29
CA ASP A 133 21.41 11.11 9.89
C ASP A 133 20.98 9.71 9.38
N LEU A 134 21.23 8.65 10.17
CA LEU A 134 20.76 7.30 9.88
C LEU A 134 19.22 7.22 9.82
N GLY A 135 18.52 7.97 10.70
CA GLY A 135 17.06 8.05 10.67
C GLY A 135 16.52 8.67 9.38
N ILE A 136 17.15 9.74 8.89
CA ILE A 136 16.79 10.39 7.62
C ILE A 136 17.04 9.44 6.44
N GLU A 137 18.21 8.80 6.40
CA GLU A 137 18.54 7.83 5.34
C GLU A 137 17.53 6.67 5.31
N PHE A 138 17.19 6.13 6.48
CA PHE A 138 16.17 5.08 6.60
C PHE A 138 14.82 5.55 6.08
N LEU A 139 14.35 6.74 6.48
CA LEU A 139 13.07 7.28 6.01
C LEU A 139 13.06 7.47 4.49
N GLN A 140 14.13 7.99 3.90
CA GLN A 140 14.23 8.18 2.45
C GLN A 140 14.15 6.85 1.70
N MET A 141 14.86 5.83 2.19
CA MET A 141 14.82 4.48 1.62
C MET A 141 13.43 3.87 1.74
N GLN A 142 12.79 3.96 2.91
CA GLN A 142 11.45 3.42 3.13
C GLN A 142 10.38 4.16 2.30
N LEU A 143 10.50 5.47 2.15
CA LEU A 143 9.56 6.27 1.36
C LEU A 143 9.60 5.87 -0.12
N ALA A 144 10.81 5.70 -0.68
CA ALA A 144 10.98 5.25 -2.06
C ALA A 144 10.39 3.84 -2.28
N ASP A 145 10.74 2.87 -1.43
CA ASP A 145 10.23 1.50 -1.52
C ASP A 145 8.70 1.44 -1.35
N SER A 146 8.17 2.17 -0.36
CA SER A 146 6.72 2.27 -0.12
C SER A 146 6.00 2.86 -1.32
N HIS A 147 6.58 3.87 -1.96
CA HIS A 147 5.97 4.50 -3.13
C HIS A 147 5.91 3.52 -4.32
N ASP A 148 6.96 2.74 -4.55
CA ASP A 148 6.99 1.76 -5.64
C ASP A 148 6.04 0.59 -5.37
N ARG A 149 5.93 0.13 -4.13
CA ARG A 149 4.94 -0.89 -3.72
C ARG A 149 3.51 -0.41 -3.89
N TRP A 150 3.23 0.83 -3.48
CA TRP A 150 1.93 1.46 -3.65
C TRP A 150 1.53 1.55 -5.14
N ARG A 151 2.44 2.03 -6.00
CA ARG A 151 2.21 2.04 -7.47
C ARG A 151 1.96 0.64 -8.01
N SER A 152 2.75 -0.34 -7.58
CA SER A 152 2.62 -1.72 -8.04
C SER A 152 1.27 -2.33 -7.63
N SER A 153 0.80 -2.04 -6.41
CA SER A 153 -0.49 -2.49 -5.90
C SER A 153 -1.65 -1.91 -6.71
N TRP A 154 -1.58 -0.62 -7.06
CA TRP A 154 -2.55 0.04 -7.94
C TRP A 154 -2.64 -0.61 -9.32
N HIS A 155 -1.49 -0.77 -10.00
CA HIS A 155 -1.45 -1.45 -11.30
C HIS A 155 -2.08 -2.84 -11.23
N ALA A 156 -1.74 -3.61 -10.19
CA ALA A 156 -2.22 -4.98 -10.05
C ALA A 156 -3.72 -5.05 -9.68
N ALA A 157 -4.25 -4.09 -8.91
CA ALA A 157 -5.69 -3.98 -8.66
C ALA A 157 -6.48 -3.72 -9.95
N ILE A 158 -6.00 -2.81 -10.79
CA ILE A 158 -6.64 -2.47 -12.08
C ILE A 158 -6.58 -3.67 -13.03
N GLU A 159 -5.42 -4.32 -13.14
CA GLU A 159 -5.24 -5.46 -14.02
C GLU A 159 -6.04 -6.69 -13.57
N SER A 160 -6.06 -6.98 -12.26
CA SER A 160 -6.88 -8.07 -11.73
C SER A 160 -8.37 -7.82 -11.94
N GLN A 161 -8.83 -6.57 -11.83
CA GLN A 161 -10.20 -6.21 -12.19
C GLN A 161 -10.48 -6.47 -13.67
N ARG A 162 -9.58 -6.07 -14.57
CA ARG A 162 -9.74 -6.29 -16.02
C ARG A 162 -9.84 -7.78 -16.35
N ILE A 163 -8.99 -8.60 -15.74
CA ILE A 163 -9.02 -10.06 -15.89
C ILE A 163 -10.32 -10.64 -15.35
N ALA A 164 -10.72 -10.27 -14.13
CA ALA A 164 -11.95 -10.75 -13.51
C ALA A 164 -13.18 -10.41 -14.36
N ALA A 165 -13.29 -9.17 -14.84
CA ALA A 165 -14.37 -8.76 -15.74
C ALA A 165 -14.39 -9.59 -17.02
N GLY A 166 -13.24 -9.80 -17.66
CA GLY A 166 -13.14 -10.64 -18.86
C GLY A 166 -13.55 -12.10 -18.63
N GLN A 167 -13.16 -12.69 -17.49
CA GLN A 167 -13.56 -14.05 -17.10
C GLN A 167 -15.07 -14.14 -16.85
N LEU A 168 -15.62 -13.17 -16.13
CA LEU A 168 -17.05 -13.11 -15.84
C LEU A 168 -17.88 -12.96 -17.12
N GLU A 169 -17.45 -12.13 -18.07
CA GLU A 169 -18.15 -11.97 -19.35
C GLU A 169 -18.23 -13.27 -20.16
N GLN A 170 -17.17 -14.09 -20.11
CA GLN A 170 -17.15 -15.39 -20.78
C GLN A 170 -18.12 -16.39 -20.13
N ILE A 171 -18.21 -16.38 -18.79
CA ILE A 171 -19.07 -17.28 -18.02
C ILE A 171 -20.54 -16.86 -18.11
N ALA A 172 -20.78 -15.55 -18.03
CA ALA A 172 -22.10 -14.93 -18.00
C ALA A 172 -22.05 -13.62 -18.81
N PRO A 173 -22.41 -13.67 -20.11
CA PRO A 173 -22.42 -12.49 -20.97
C PRO A 173 -23.27 -11.34 -20.39
N GLY A 174 -22.75 -10.12 -20.44
CA GLY A 174 -23.31 -8.92 -19.82
C GLY A 174 -22.93 -8.71 -18.35
N SER A 175 -22.17 -9.62 -17.73
CA SER A 175 -21.73 -9.46 -16.34
C SER A 175 -20.56 -8.49 -16.19
N ALA A 176 -19.69 -8.33 -17.20
CA ALA A 176 -18.59 -7.36 -17.14
C ALA A 176 -19.09 -5.91 -17.20
N ALA A 177 -20.15 -5.67 -17.98
CA ALA A 177 -20.78 -4.35 -18.11
C ALA A 177 -21.38 -3.82 -16.80
N SER A 178 -21.45 -4.67 -15.77
CA SER A 178 -21.96 -4.28 -14.46
C SER A 178 -20.88 -3.76 -13.51
N TRP A 179 -19.60 -3.66 -13.86
CA TRP A 179 -18.58 -3.14 -12.93
C TRP A 179 -18.21 -1.68 -13.24
N ARG A 180 -18.25 -0.83 -12.21
CA ARG A 180 -17.80 0.57 -12.28
C ARG A 180 -16.77 0.89 -11.21
N PHE A 181 -15.91 1.86 -11.50
CA PHE A 181 -15.01 2.43 -10.50
C PHE A 181 -15.83 3.22 -9.47
N ASN A 182 -15.64 2.89 -8.20
CA ASN A 182 -16.30 3.50 -7.06
C ASN A 182 -15.33 4.46 -6.37
N THR A 183 -15.38 5.71 -6.81
CA THR A 183 -14.54 6.80 -6.33
C THR A 183 -14.80 7.09 -4.84
N PRO A 184 -13.77 7.08 -3.98
CA PRO A 184 -13.89 7.47 -2.57
C PRO A 184 -14.55 8.82 -2.33
N PRO A 185 -15.17 9.04 -1.15
CA PRO A 185 -15.59 10.37 -0.75
C PRO A 185 -14.42 11.37 -0.77
N GLY A 186 -14.66 12.58 -1.27
CA GLY A 186 -13.64 13.63 -1.37
C GLY A 186 -12.77 13.58 -2.63
N TRP A 187 -12.74 12.45 -3.35
CA TRP A 187 -12.02 12.37 -4.62
C TRP A 187 -12.79 13.03 -5.76
N PRO A 188 -12.11 13.53 -6.80
CA PRO A 188 -12.77 14.05 -7.99
C PRO A 188 -13.67 13.00 -8.64
N GLN A 189 -14.94 13.33 -8.85
CA GLN A 189 -15.89 12.43 -9.50
C GLN A 189 -15.52 12.23 -10.98
N PRO A 190 -15.35 10.98 -11.42
CA PRO A 190 -14.99 10.70 -12.81
C PRO A 190 -16.20 10.90 -13.72
N GLN A 191 -15.94 11.06 -15.02
CA GLN A 191 -17.02 11.13 -16.01
C GLN A 191 -17.76 9.79 -16.10
N PRO A 192 -19.07 9.77 -16.45
CA PRO A 192 -19.81 8.53 -16.64
C PRO A 192 -19.10 7.57 -17.61
N GLY A 193 -18.92 6.31 -17.20
CA GLY A 193 -18.26 5.27 -17.99
C GLY A 193 -16.72 5.30 -17.95
N TRP A 194 -16.12 6.26 -17.23
CA TRP A 194 -14.68 6.28 -17.03
C TRP A 194 -14.22 5.11 -16.15
N THR A 195 -13.06 4.57 -16.50
CA THR A 195 -12.37 3.47 -15.80
C THR A 195 -10.89 3.83 -15.73
N PRO A 196 -10.20 3.64 -14.60
CA PRO A 196 -8.77 3.87 -14.53
C PRO A 196 -8.00 2.98 -15.50
N THR A 197 -7.08 3.57 -16.25
CA THR A 197 -6.09 2.82 -17.04
C THR A 197 -5.04 2.22 -16.12
N PRO A 198 -4.28 1.18 -16.53
CA PRO A 198 -3.22 0.62 -15.69
C PRO A 198 -2.29 1.69 -15.13
N ASP A 199 -1.82 2.63 -15.96
CA ASP A 199 -0.89 3.70 -15.54
C ASP A 199 -1.53 4.82 -14.70
N TRP A 200 -2.83 4.73 -14.40
CA TRP A 200 -3.52 5.72 -13.58
C TRP A 200 -3.20 5.50 -12.10
N LEU A 201 -2.85 6.59 -11.41
CA LEU A 201 -2.59 6.60 -9.96
C LEU A 201 -3.39 7.75 -9.34
N PRO A 202 -3.96 7.56 -8.14
CA PRO A 202 -4.60 8.67 -7.43
C PRO A 202 -3.53 9.63 -6.88
N ASP A 203 -3.93 10.88 -6.64
CA ASP A 203 -3.07 11.83 -5.95
C ASP A 203 -2.98 11.46 -4.46
N LEU A 204 -1.76 11.38 -3.91
CA LEU A 204 -1.53 11.04 -2.50
C LEU A 204 -2.12 12.08 -1.52
N SER A 205 -2.41 13.30 -2.00
CA SER A 205 -3.08 14.34 -1.22
C SER A 205 -4.59 14.12 -1.04
N TRP A 206 -5.22 13.25 -1.85
CA TRP A 206 -6.65 12.95 -1.72
C TRP A 206 -6.95 12.03 -0.55
N ASP A 207 -8.03 12.28 0.20
CA ASP A 207 -8.36 11.53 1.41
C ASP A 207 -8.28 10.01 1.25
N ILE A 208 -7.70 9.34 2.25
CA ILE A 208 -7.64 7.87 2.25
C ILE A 208 -9.06 7.35 2.49
N PRO A 209 -9.57 6.46 1.63
CA PRO A 209 -10.86 5.85 1.88
C PRO A 209 -10.85 5.04 3.19
N GLU A 210 -12.03 4.93 3.81
CA GLU A 210 -12.19 4.12 5.02
C GLU A 210 -11.79 2.65 4.80
N LYS A 211 -11.35 1.98 5.86
CA LYS A 211 -11.01 0.56 5.82
C LYS A 211 -12.21 -0.25 5.33
N GLY A 212 -11.99 -1.09 4.32
CA GLY A 212 -13.03 -1.88 3.68
C GLY A 212 -13.70 -1.20 2.48
N TRP A 213 -13.21 -0.05 2.03
CA TRP A 213 -13.63 0.53 0.76
C TRP A 213 -13.30 -0.39 -0.42
N HIS A 214 -14.24 -0.48 -1.37
CA HIS A 214 -14.07 -1.20 -2.62
C HIS A 214 -14.01 -0.20 -3.76
N PHE A 215 -12.92 -0.20 -4.52
CA PHE A 215 -12.74 0.67 -5.68
C PHE A 215 -13.54 0.19 -6.89
N TRP A 216 -14.09 -1.03 -6.84
CA TRP A 216 -14.93 -1.58 -7.90
C TRP A 216 -16.24 -2.09 -7.31
N THR A 217 -17.34 -1.55 -7.82
CA THR A 217 -18.70 -1.95 -7.41
C THR A 217 -19.48 -2.46 -8.59
N ARG A 218 -20.47 -3.31 -8.30
CA ARG A 218 -21.44 -3.76 -9.28
C ARG A 218 -22.59 -2.75 -9.37
N ASP A 219 -22.99 -2.38 -10.58
CA ASP A 219 -24.20 -1.62 -10.93
C ASP A 219 -25.48 -2.37 -10.55
#